data_AF-K1UMH7-F1
#
_entry.id   AF-K1UMH7-F1
#
_cell.length_a   1.000
_cell.length_b   1.000
_cell.length_c   1.000
_cell.angle_alpha   90.00
_cell.angle_beta   90.00
_cell.angle_gamma   90.00
#
_symmetry.space_group_name_H-M   'P 1'
#
loop_
_entity.id
_entity.type
_entity.pdbx_description
1 polymer ?
#
loop_
_entity_poly.entity_id
_entity_poly.type
_entity_poly.pdbx_seq_one_letter_code
_entity_poly.pdbx_strand_id
1 'polypeptide(L)'
;MKWQGESTLPIKRGDEVTVWLGYDGDLQFAFRGFITTLGLKTPTTITCEDYMFRLKQREAKKLTYKDATIGQILKDQKLGIGYKVFGEQSIGQYRVTADTLSALLGQLKDHAGVRSFIRIEDDEPVLYSGVLFERGKSPKQVFATGLNLIDDTQLKVQNAADVKIKVKAVSLMPNNKKIRVEVGDTDG
;
A
#
# COMPACT_ATOMS: atom_id res chain seq x y z
N MET A 1 -31.91 3.44 -14.81
CA MET A 1 -30.57 3.92 -15.22
C MET A 1 -30.36 3.47 -16.66
N LYS A 2 -30.14 4.39 -17.61
CA LYS A 2 -29.84 4.05 -19.02
C LYS A 2 -28.42 4.54 -19.30
N TRP A 3 -27.53 3.63 -19.69
CA TRP A 3 -26.19 3.98 -20.12
C TRP A 3 -26.26 4.51 -21.55
N GLN A 4 -25.45 5.52 -21.87
CA GLN A 4 -25.50 6.15 -23.19
C GLN A 4 -25.11 5.13 -24.25
N GLY A 5 -26.03 4.81 -25.16
CA GLY A 5 -25.78 3.86 -26.25
C GLY A 5 -25.85 2.37 -25.87
N GLU A 6 -26.15 2.03 -24.61
CA GLU A 6 -26.11 0.64 -24.15
C GLU A 6 -27.43 0.20 -23.49
N SER A 7 -27.88 -1.00 -23.88
CA SER A 7 -29.10 -1.63 -23.35
C SER A 7 -28.85 -2.40 -22.05
N THR A 8 -27.59 -2.69 -21.75
CA THR A 8 -27.15 -3.42 -20.57
C THR A 8 -26.08 -2.63 -19.80
N LEU A 9 -25.70 -3.12 -18.62
CA LEU A 9 -24.64 -2.51 -17.83
C LEU A 9 -23.27 -2.81 -18.49
N PRO A 10 -22.53 -1.80 -19.00
CA PRO A 10 -21.33 -2.03 -19.79
C PRO A 10 -20.06 -2.29 -18.96
N ILE A 11 -20.14 -2.11 -17.64
CA ILE A 11 -19.01 -2.26 -16.72
C ILE A 11 -19.25 -3.40 -15.74
N LYS A 12 -18.18 -4.14 -15.40
CA LYS A 12 -18.21 -5.25 -14.46
C LYS A 12 -17.00 -5.25 -13.54
N ARG A 13 -17.08 -6.06 -12.49
CA ARG A 13 -15.95 -6.31 -11.59
C ARG A 13 -14.75 -6.84 -12.39
N GLY A 14 -13.57 -6.28 -12.13
CA GLY A 14 -12.32 -6.65 -12.77
C GLY A 14 -11.99 -5.86 -14.03
N ASP A 15 -12.91 -5.02 -14.52
CA ASP A 15 -12.59 -4.05 -15.57
C ASP A 15 -11.59 -3.03 -15.03
N GLU A 16 -10.66 -2.63 -15.90
CA GLU A 16 -9.66 -1.61 -15.58
C GLU A 16 -10.28 -0.22 -15.65
N VAL A 17 -9.85 0.65 -14.74
CA VAL A 17 -10.30 2.04 -14.66
C VAL A 17 -9.08 2.93 -14.51
N THR A 18 -9.09 4.04 -15.23
CA THR A 18 -8.13 5.13 -15.05
C THR A 18 -8.90 6.42 -14.80
N VAL A 19 -8.43 7.20 -13.82
CA VAL A 19 -9.03 8.46 -13.39
C VAL A 19 -7.99 9.55 -13.60
N TRP A 20 -8.43 10.61 -14.28
CA TRP A 20 -7.70 11.86 -14.41
C TRP A 20 -8.50 12.98 -13.77
N LEU A 21 -7.81 13.92 -13.15
CA LEU A 21 -8.39 15.07 -12.46
C LEU A 21 -7.73 16.34 -12.97
N GLY A 22 -8.51 17.40 -13.16
CA GLY A 22 -8.01 18.66 -13.66
C GLY A 22 -9.12 19.60 -14.11
N TYR A 23 -8.74 20.83 -14.44
CA TYR A 23 -9.62 21.87 -14.95
C TYR A 23 -9.13 22.34 -16.31
N ASP A 24 -10.01 23.01 -17.08
CA ASP A 24 -9.66 23.66 -18.36
C ASP A 24 -9.01 22.73 -19.41
N GLY A 25 -9.32 21.43 -19.34
CA GLY A 25 -8.76 20.42 -20.24
C GLY A 25 -7.35 19.95 -19.89
N ASP A 26 -6.71 20.53 -18.86
CA ASP A 26 -5.42 20.07 -18.33
C ASP A 26 -5.65 18.96 -17.29
N LEU A 27 -5.70 17.73 -17.79
CA LEU A 27 -5.99 16.54 -16.99
C LEU A 27 -4.70 15.89 -16.47
N GLN A 28 -4.61 15.76 -15.16
CA GLN A 28 -3.50 15.10 -14.47
C GLN A 28 -3.92 13.69 -14.04
N PHE A 29 -3.02 12.73 -14.20
CA PHE A 29 -3.26 11.36 -13.75
C PHE A 29 -3.51 11.32 -12.24
N ALA A 30 -4.59 10.67 -11.81
CA ALA A 30 -4.93 10.55 -10.40
C ALA A 30 -4.90 9.10 -9.90
N PHE A 31 -5.38 8.14 -10.70
CA PHE A 31 -5.50 6.76 -10.27
C PHE A 31 -5.63 5.80 -11.45
N ARG A 32 -5.08 4.58 -11.32
CA ARG A 32 -5.34 3.44 -12.21
C ARG A 32 -5.51 2.19 -11.36
N GLY A 33 -6.50 1.38 -11.70
CA GLY A 33 -6.85 0.18 -10.93
C GLY A 33 -7.98 -0.60 -11.57
N PHE A 34 -8.72 -1.34 -10.75
CA PHE A 34 -9.78 -2.24 -11.20
C PHE A 34 -11.05 -2.05 -10.40
N ILE A 35 -12.20 -2.23 -11.05
CA ILE A 35 -13.51 -2.20 -10.40
C ILE A 35 -13.61 -3.40 -9.46
N THR A 36 -13.85 -3.14 -8.18
CA THR A 36 -14.09 -4.17 -7.17
C THR A 36 -15.58 -4.37 -6.92
N THR A 37 -16.34 -3.29 -6.80
CA THR A 37 -17.77 -3.35 -6.50
C THR A 37 -18.52 -2.29 -7.30
N LEU A 38 -19.68 -2.67 -7.80
CA LEU A 38 -20.60 -1.78 -8.49
C LEU A 38 -21.91 -1.70 -7.71
N GLY A 39 -22.17 -0.54 -7.11
CA GLY A 39 -23.41 -0.22 -6.43
C GLY A 39 -24.40 0.44 -7.39
N LEU A 40 -25.41 -0.31 -7.84
CA LEU A 40 -26.45 0.15 -8.78
C LEU A 40 -27.53 1.04 -8.15
N LYS A 41 -27.28 1.59 -6.97
CA LYS A 41 -28.18 2.55 -6.32
C LYS A 41 -28.12 3.89 -7.06
N THR A 42 -29.02 4.81 -6.72
CA THR A 42 -28.97 6.20 -7.18
C THR A 42 -28.54 7.07 -5.99
N PRO A 43 -27.38 7.76 -6.02
CA PRO A 43 -26.38 7.75 -7.09
C PRO A 43 -25.62 6.41 -7.20
N THR A 44 -25.13 6.10 -8.39
CA THR A 44 -24.34 4.88 -8.64
C THR A 44 -22.95 5.05 -8.08
N THR A 45 -22.46 4.02 -7.40
CA THR A 45 -21.15 4.02 -6.75
C THR A 45 -20.28 2.94 -7.37
N ILE A 46 -19.08 3.29 -7.82
CA ILE A 46 -18.08 2.34 -8.29
C ILE A 46 -16.94 2.36 -7.27
N THR A 47 -16.67 1.22 -6.66
CA THR A 47 -15.51 1.04 -5.78
C THR A 47 -14.39 0.41 -6.60
N CYS A 48 -13.20 0.99 -6.49
CA CYS A 48 -12.03 0.56 -7.23
C CYS A 48 -10.88 0.27 -6.25
N GLU A 49 -9.98 -0.62 -6.65
CA GLU A 49 -8.73 -0.90 -5.95
C GLU A 49 -7.58 -0.80 -6.96
N ASP A 50 -6.39 -0.40 -6.53
CA ASP A 50 -5.20 -0.36 -7.39
C ASP A 50 -4.80 -1.76 -7.88
N TYR A 51 -3.63 -1.89 -8.51
CA TYR A 51 -3.13 -3.18 -9.01
C TYR A 51 -2.93 -4.25 -7.93
N MET A 52 -3.04 -3.93 -6.63
CA MET A 52 -3.05 -4.92 -5.56
C MET A 52 -4.23 -5.89 -5.73
N PHE A 53 -5.32 -5.46 -6.38
CA PHE A 53 -6.43 -6.32 -6.79
C PHE A 53 -5.98 -7.55 -7.59
N ARG A 54 -5.02 -7.39 -8.52
CA ARG A 54 -4.46 -8.50 -9.30
C ARG A 54 -3.57 -9.40 -8.45
N LEU A 55 -2.79 -8.82 -7.55
CA LEU A 55 -1.93 -9.57 -6.63
C LEU A 55 -2.73 -10.40 -5.61
N LYS A 56 -3.94 -9.96 -5.25
CA LYS A 56 -4.88 -10.73 -4.42
C LYS A 56 -5.42 -11.98 -5.11
N GLN A 57 -5.47 -12.00 -6.44
CA GLN A 57 -6.03 -13.11 -7.22
C GLN A 57 -4.97 -14.12 -7.66
N ARG A 58 -3.69 -13.75 -7.58
CA ARG A 58 -2.58 -14.58 -8.03
C ARG A 58 -1.96 -15.34 -6.88
N GLU A 59 -1.75 -16.62 -7.10
CA GLU A 59 -1.11 -17.50 -6.13
C GLU A 59 0.37 -17.13 -5.91
N ALA A 60 0.81 -17.22 -4.66
CA ALA A 60 2.22 -17.12 -4.32
C ALA A 60 2.90 -18.48 -4.45
N LYS A 61 4.09 -18.48 -5.05
CA LYS A 61 4.93 -19.66 -5.14
C LYS A 61 5.46 -20.02 -3.75
N LYS A 62 5.23 -21.25 -3.34
CA LYS A 62 5.68 -21.82 -2.06
C LYS A 62 7.17 -22.13 -2.10
N LEU A 63 8.00 -21.10 -2.01
CA LEU A 63 9.46 -21.19 -2.05
C LEU A 63 10.06 -21.19 -0.64
N THR A 64 11.17 -21.88 -0.46
CA THR A 64 11.95 -21.90 0.80
C THR A 64 13.36 -21.41 0.53
N TYR A 65 13.84 -20.53 1.40
CA TYR A 65 15.15 -19.89 1.30
C TYR A 65 15.96 -20.17 2.56
N LYS A 66 17.24 -20.50 2.40
CA LYS A 66 18.19 -20.63 3.52
C LYS A 66 18.65 -19.26 4.02
N ASP A 67 18.83 -18.33 3.09
CA ASP A 67 19.07 -16.91 3.31
C ASP A 67 18.43 -16.17 2.13
N ALA A 68 17.55 -15.21 2.41
CA ALA A 68 16.81 -14.46 1.40
C ALA A 68 16.81 -12.98 1.71
N THR A 69 16.74 -12.19 0.65
CA THR A 69 16.47 -10.76 0.73
C THR A 69 15.08 -10.46 0.16
N ILE A 70 14.56 -9.26 0.44
CA ILE A 70 13.27 -8.79 -0.10
C ILE A 70 13.27 -8.88 -1.63
N GLY A 71 14.31 -8.35 -2.29
CA GLY A 71 14.43 -8.36 -3.74
C GLY A 71 14.41 -9.77 -4.32
N GLN A 72 15.12 -10.72 -3.69
CA GLN A 72 15.14 -12.11 -4.15
C GLN A 72 13.75 -12.75 -4.08
N ILE A 73 13.03 -12.56 -2.97
CA ILE A 73 11.67 -13.10 -2.82
C ILE A 73 10.75 -12.52 -3.90
N LEU A 74 10.74 -11.20 -4.10
CA LEU A 74 9.86 -10.56 -5.09
C LEU A 74 10.19 -10.98 -6.52
N LYS A 75 11.48 -11.10 -6.85
CA LYS A 75 11.95 -11.58 -8.16
C LYS A 75 11.40 -12.97 -8.49
N ASP A 76 11.54 -13.91 -7.57
CA ASP A 76 11.20 -15.31 -7.81
C ASP A 76 9.69 -15.54 -7.90
N GLN A 77 8.89 -14.69 -7.25
CA GLN A 77 7.43 -14.72 -7.33
C GLN A 77 6.88 -14.40 -8.72
N LYS A 78 7.65 -13.69 -9.57
CA LYS A 78 7.20 -13.24 -10.90
C LYS A 78 5.85 -12.49 -10.82
N LEU A 79 5.87 -11.34 -10.15
CA LEU A 79 4.68 -10.52 -9.86
C LEU A 79 3.88 -10.09 -11.09
N GLY A 80 4.42 -10.23 -12.31
CA GLY A 80 3.79 -9.82 -13.58
C GLY A 80 3.62 -8.31 -13.73
N ILE A 81 4.25 -7.54 -12.85
CA ILE A 81 4.38 -6.10 -12.87
C ILE A 81 5.82 -5.75 -12.51
N GLY A 82 6.27 -4.53 -12.83
CA GLY A 82 7.56 -4.05 -12.39
C GLY A 82 7.66 -4.00 -10.86
N TYR A 83 8.86 -4.07 -10.30
CA TYR A 83 9.06 -3.86 -8.88
C TYR A 83 10.36 -3.11 -8.58
N LYS A 84 10.35 -2.33 -7.50
CA LYS A 84 11.49 -1.59 -6.99
C LYS A 84 11.61 -1.83 -5.49
N VAL A 85 12.81 -2.23 -5.06
CA VAL A 85 13.12 -2.42 -3.63
C VAL A 85 13.87 -1.22 -3.10
N PHE A 86 13.41 -0.66 -1.97
CA PHE A 86 14.09 0.43 -1.29
C PHE A 86 14.53 -0.02 0.12
N GLY A 87 15.83 0.11 0.40
CA GLY A 87 16.40 -0.47 1.63
C GLY A 87 16.39 -1.99 1.59
N GLU A 88 17.24 -2.56 0.75
CA GLU A 88 17.42 -4.01 0.67
C GLU A 88 17.78 -4.55 2.07
N GLN A 89 17.06 -5.58 2.50
CA GLN A 89 17.25 -6.20 3.81
C GLN A 89 17.32 -7.71 3.66
N SER A 90 18.28 -8.32 4.35
CA SER A 90 18.27 -9.79 4.54
C SER A 90 17.20 -10.15 5.56
N ILE A 91 16.35 -11.08 5.16
CA ILE A 91 15.30 -11.70 5.97
C ILE A 91 15.83 -13.01 6.59
N GLY A 92 17.01 -13.49 6.15
CA GLY A 92 17.58 -14.77 6.58
C GLY A 92 16.75 -15.94 6.07
N GLN A 93 16.64 -16.98 6.89
CA GLN A 93 15.86 -18.17 6.54
C GLN A 93 14.36 -17.85 6.46
N TYR A 94 13.77 -18.00 5.28
CA TYR A 94 12.37 -17.66 5.03
C TYR A 94 11.65 -18.74 4.22
N ARG A 95 10.40 -19.02 4.57
CA ARG A 95 9.52 -19.91 3.82
C ARG A 95 8.24 -19.17 3.47
N VAL A 96 7.91 -19.13 2.18
CA VAL A 96 6.65 -18.57 1.69
C VAL A 96 5.52 -19.54 2.02
N THR A 97 4.65 -19.15 2.95
CA THR A 97 3.45 -19.91 3.30
C THR A 97 2.17 -19.25 2.80
N ALA A 98 2.20 -17.95 2.48
CA ALA A 98 1.08 -17.19 1.93
C ALA A 98 0.48 -17.85 0.68
N ASP A 99 -0.85 -17.80 0.55
CA ASP A 99 -1.57 -18.36 -0.60
C ASP A 99 -1.56 -17.42 -1.80
N THR A 100 -1.64 -16.11 -1.57
CA THR A 100 -1.65 -15.11 -2.64
C THR A 100 -0.44 -14.18 -2.56
N LEU A 101 -0.10 -13.53 -3.68
CA LEU A 101 0.99 -12.55 -3.71
C LEU A 101 0.72 -11.39 -2.73
N SER A 102 -0.53 -10.94 -2.62
CA SER A 102 -0.90 -9.91 -1.63
C SER A 102 -0.70 -10.38 -0.18
N ALA A 103 -1.02 -11.64 0.12
CA ALA A 103 -0.81 -12.20 1.45
C ALA A 103 0.68 -12.36 1.77
N LEU A 104 1.51 -12.66 0.77
CA LEU A 104 2.97 -12.66 0.93
C LEU A 104 3.48 -11.26 1.30
N LEU A 105 3.02 -10.21 0.62
CA LEU A 105 3.38 -8.83 0.99
C LEU A 105 2.94 -8.48 2.42
N GLY A 106 1.77 -8.96 2.85
CA GLY A 106 1.30 -8.86 4.24
C GLY A 106 2.21 -9.60 5.22
N GLN A 107 2.63 -10.82 4.90
CA GLN A 107 3.60 -11.55 5.72
C GLN A 107 4.94 -10.83 5.79
N LEU A 108 5.44 -10.28 4.68
CA LEU A 108 6.69 -9.50 4.69
C LEU A 108 6.57 -8.24 5.56
N LYS A 109 5.40 -7.61 5.59
CA LYS A 109 5.10 -6.49 6.51
C LYS A 109 5.16 -6.91 7.97
N ASP A 110 4.52 -8.00 8.34
CA ASP A 110 4.41 -8.43 9.74
C ASP A 110 5.71 -9.09 10.25
N HIS A 111 6.44 -9.73 9.34
CA HIS A 111 7.68 -10.42 9.66
C HIS A 111 8.89 -9.50 9.60
N ALA A 112 9.07 -8.75 8.51
CA ALA A 112 10.26 -7.99 8.22
C ALA A 112 10.06 -6.46 8.28
N GLY A 113 8.87 -5.98 8.67
CA GLY A 113 8.57 -4.54 8.73
C GLY A 113 8.41 -3.89 7.35
N VAL A 114 8.42 -4.68 6.28
CA VAL A 114 8.41 -4.22 4.89
C VAL A 114 7.06 -3.59 4.53
N ARG A 115 7.08 -2.39 3.98
CA ARG A 115 5.88 -1.74 3.44
C ARG A 115 5.88 -1.88 1.94
N SER A 116 4.71 -2.13 1.38
CA SER A 116 4.54 -2.26 -0.06
C SER A 116 3.37 -1.40 -0.55
N PHE A 117 3.55 -0.72 -1.67
CA PHE A 117 2.53 0.10 -2.33
C PHE A 117 2.80 0.12 -3.84
N ILE A 118 1.78 0.44 -4.63
CA ILE A 118 1.92 0.50 -6.09
C ILE A 118 1.98 1.95 -6.55
N ARG A 119 2.79 2.21 -7.56
CA ARG A 119 2.79 3.46 -8.32
C ARG A 119 2.70 3.16 -9.81
N ILE A 120 2.12 4.09 -10.55
CA ILE A 120 2.20 4.07 -12.01
C ILE A 120 3.41 4.90 -12.41
N GLU A 121 4.33 4.32 -13.17
CA GLU A 121 5.51 4.97 -13.72
C GLU A 121 5.61 4.62 -15.19
N ASP A 122 5.75 5.63 -16.04
CA ASP A 122 5.79 5.45 -17.50
C ASP A 122 4.61 4.60 -18.01
N ASP A 123 3.40 4.90 -17.51
CA ASP A 123 2.14 4.18 -17.75
C ASP A 123 2.06 2.73 -17.24
N GLU A 124 3.09 2.22 -16.59
CA GLU A 124 3.16 0.84 -16.08
C GLU A 124 3.04 0.77 -14.55
N PRO A 125 2.37 -0.25 -14.00
CA PRO A 125 2.34 -0.48 -12.56
C PRO A 125 3.68 -1.00 -12.05
N VAL A 126 4.19 -0.35 -11.00
CA VAL A 126 5.42 -0.73 -10.30
C VAL A 126 5.13 -0.93 -8.82
N LEU A 127 5.42 -2.14 -8.33
CA LEU A 127 5.38 -2.43 -6.90
C LEU A 127 6.63 -1.85 -6.23
N TYR A 128 6.42 -0.91 -5.34
CA TYR A 128 7.42 -0.44 -4.40
C TYR A 128 7.35 -1.29 -3.13
N SER A 129 8.47 -1.87 -2.71
CA SER A 129 8.54 -2.67 -1.48
C SER A 129 9.83 -2.40 -0.72
N GLY A 130 9.76 -2.19 0.58
CA GLY A 130 10.95 -1.85 1.36
C GLY A 130 10.67 -1.36 2.77
N VAL A 131 11.73 -1.06 3.51
CA VAL A 131 11.61 -0.41 4.83
C VAL A 131 11.47 1.09 4.59
N LEU A 132 10.39 1.68 5.09
CA LEU A 132 10.20 3.13 4.99
C LEU A 132 11.23 3.82 5.89
N PHE A 133 12.17 4.51 5.27
CA PHE A 133 12.94 5.56 5.92
C PHE A 133 12.22 6.89 5.70
N GLU A 134 12.27 7.80 6.68
CA GLU A 134 11.83 9.18 6.47
C GLU A 134 12.61 9.78 5.30
N ARG A 135 11.94 10.02 4.19
CA ARG A 135 12.54 10.79 3.09
C ARG A 135 12.60 12.25 3.53
N GLY A 136 13.79 12.83 3.57
CA GLY A 136 14.02 14.24 3.92
C GLY A 136 13.37 15.29 2.98
N LYS A 137 12.57 14.85 1.99
CA LYS A 137 11.81 15.71 1.07
C LYS A 137 10.34 15.27 1.01
N SER A 138 9.66 15.32 2.15
CA SER A 138 8.20 15.35 2.15
C SER A 138 7.74 16.76 1.74
N PRO A 139 6.71 16.92 0.90
CA PRO A 139 6.08 18.22 0.72
C PRO A 139 5.62 18.71 2.10
N LYS A 140 6.20 19.82 2.54
CA LYS A 140 5.79 20.48 3.78
C LYS A 140 4.60 21.36 3.45
N GLN A 141 3.41 20.97 3.89
CA GLN A 141 2.24 21.82 3.82
C GLN A 141 1.85 22.22 5.23
N VAL A 142 1.69 23.52 5.44
CA VAL A 142 1.23 24.07 6.72
C VAL A 142 -0.28 23.99 6.72
N PHE A 143 -0.87 23.21 7.62
CA PHE A 143 -2.30 23.26 7.90
C PHE A 143 -2.55 24.31 8.99
N ALA A 144 -3.38 25.30 8.69
CA ALA A 144 -3.75 26.41 9.55
C ALA A 144 -5.28 26.46 9.67
N THR A 145 -5.74 26.33 10.92
CA THR A 145 -7.16 26.47 11.29
C THR A 145 -7.70 27.81 10.81
N GLY A 146 -8.87 27.82 10.17
CA GLY A 146 -9.50 29.03 9.60
C GLY A 146 -8.93 29.51 8.26
N LEU A 147 -7.93 28.84 7.69
CA LEU A 147 -7.32 29.19 6.40
C LEU A 147 -7.48 28.09 5.35
N ASN A 148 -6.96 26.89 5.63
CA ASN A 148 -6.93 25.78 4.67
C ASN A 148 -7.44 24.45 5.25
N LEU A 149 -8.16 24.52 6.36
CA LEU A 149 -8.87 23.41 6.97
C LEU A 149 -10.36 23.54 6.62
N ILE A 150 -10.88 22.56 5.87
CA ILE A 150 -12.28 22.52 5.44
C ILE A 150 -13.21 22.23 6.63
N ASP A 151 -12.73 21.46 7.60
CA ASP A 151 -13.42 21.13 8.85
C ASP A 151 -12.38 20.94 9.96
N ASP A 152 -12.49 21.74 11.02
CA ASP A 152 -11.62 21.73 12.20
C ASP A 152 -12.31 21.15 13.45
N THR A 153 -13.56 20.71 13.35
CA THR A 153 -14.39 20.29 14.50
C THR A 153 -13.88 19.05 15.22
N GLN A 154 -13.10 18.19 14.53
CA GLN A 154 -12.52 16.97 15.10
C GLN A 154 -11.03 17.10 15.47
N LEU A 155 -10.42 18.28 15.27
CA LEU A 155 -9.02 18.48 15.63
C LEU A 155 -8.88 18.56 17.15
N LYS A 156 -8.10 17.63 17.71
CA LYS A 156 -7.72 17.64 19.13
C LYS A 156 -6.29 18.16 19.24
N VAL A 157 -6.11 19.23 20.02
CA VAL A 157 -4.78 19.74 20.36
C VAL A 157 -4.09 18.71 21.25
N GLN A 158 -2.90 18.27 20.84
CA GLN A 158 -2.03 17.39 21.61
C GLN A 158 -0.75 18.18 21.90
N ASN A 159 -0.52 18.57 23.15
CA ASN A 159 0.73 19.22 23.54
C ASN A 159 1.79 18.16 23.84
N ALA A 160 3.07 18.50 23.69
CA ALA A 160 4.17 17.58 23.98
C ALA A 160 4.13 17.00 25.42
N ALA A 161 3.55 17.73 26.37
CA ALA A 161 3.36 17.26 27.75
C ALA A 161 2.27 16.17 27.90
N ASP A 162 1.33 16.10 26.95
CA ASP A 162 0.19 15.17 26.97
C ASP A 162 0.46 13.90 26.13
N VAL A 163 1.55 13.89 25.35
CA VAL A 163 1.91 12.77 24.46
C VAL A 163 2.78 11.77 25.21
N LYS A 164 2.19 10.65 25.63
CA LYS A 164 2.93 9.47 26.10
C LYS A 164 3.54 8.76 24.89
N ILE A 165 4.86 8.61 24.84
CA ILE A 165 5.57 7.95 23.74
C ILE A 165 6.04 6.58 24.20
N LYS A 166 5.62 5.55 23.46
CA LYS A 166 6.14 4.19 23.57
C LYS A 166 6.95 3.84 22.33
N VAL A 167 8.24 3.58 22.50
CA VAL A 167 9.13 3.16 21.42
C VAL A 167 9.20 1.64 21.39
N LYS A 168 8.80 1.05 20.27
CA LYS A 168 8.94 -0.39 20.02
C LYS A 168 10.00 -0.65 18.96
N ALA A 169 11.17 -1.11 19.38
CA ALA A 169 12.21 -1.58 18.48
C ALA A 169 12.04 -3.08 18.24
N VAL A 170 12.03 -3.49 16.96
CA VAL A 170 12.01 -4.90 16.56
C VAL A 170 13.26 -5.18 15.75
N SER A 171 14.18 -5.97 16.29
CA SER A 171 15.36 -6.47 15.58
C SER A 171 15.11 -7.88 15.09
N LEU A 172 15.38 -8.13 13.80
CA LEU A 172 15.31 -9.44 13.18
C LEU A 172 16.72 -10.02 13.10
N MET A 173 16.94 -11.12 13.82
CA MET A 173 18.21 -11.84 13.76
C MET A 173 18.26 -12.77 12.53
N PRO A 174 19.46 -13.15 12.04
CA PRO A 174 19.62 -14.05 10.89
C PRO A 174 18.91 -15.42 11.02
N ASN A 175 18.66 -15.86 12.26
CA ASN A 175 17.89 -17.08 12.56
C ASN A 175 16.37 -16.84 12.62
N ASN A 176 15.88 -15.72 12.10
CA ASN A 176 14.49 -15.31 12.07
C ASN A 176 13.82 -15.14 13.46
N LYS A 177 14.61 -15.07 14.54
CA LYS A 177 14.11 -14.68 15.87
C LYS A 177 13.98 -13.17 15.94
N LYS A 178 12.86 -12.71 16.52
CA LYS A 178 12.56 -11.29 16.73
C LYS A 178 12.95 -10.90 18.16
N ILE A 179 13.86 -9.95 18.31
CA ILE A 179 14.08 -9.25 19.58
C ILE A 179 13.15 -8.03 19.58
N ARG A 180 12.26 -7.95 20.56
CA ARG A 180 11.37 -6.81 20.76
C ARG A 180 11.81 -6.09 22.02
N VAL A 181 12.17 -4.82 21.89
CA VAL A 181 12.44 -3.94 23.02
C VAL A 181 11.38 -2.87 23.00
N GLU A 182 10.62 -2.78 24.09
CA GLU A 182 9.64 -1.72 24.33
C GLU A 182 10.21 -0.83 25.43
N VAL A 183 10.40 0.46 25.12
CA VAL A 183 10.88 1.47 26.08
C VAL A 183 9.91 2.65 26.03
N GLY A 184 9.48 3.13 27.19
CA GLY A 184 8.53 4.23 27.32
C GLY A 184 7.35 3.86 28.23
N ASP A 185 6.33 4.71 28.24
CA ASP A 185 5.15 4.51 29.08
C ASP A 185 4.32 3.30 28.64
N THR A 186 3.91 2.47 29.60
CA THR A 186 3.09 1.27 29.35
C THR A 186 1.68 1.56 28.84
N ASP A 187 1.17 2.78 29.08
CA ASP A 187 -0.17 3.25 28.69
C ASP A 187 -0.19 4.10 27.39
N GLY A 188 0.93 4.12 26.64
CA GLY A 188 1.06 4.83 25.35
C GLY A 188 0.88 3.92 24.13
#